data_AF-A0A7S2R2M4-F1
#
_entry.id   AF-A0A7S2R2M4-F1
#
_cell.length_a   1.000
_cell.length_b   1.000
_cell.length_c   1.000
_cell.angle_alpha   90.00
_cell.angle_beta   90.00
_cell.angle_gamma   90.00
#
_symmetry.space_group_name_H-M   'P 1'
#
loop_
_entity.id
_entity.type
_entity.pdbx_description
1 polymer ?
#
loop_
_entity_poly.entity_id
_entity_poly.type
_entity_poly.pdbx_seq_one_letter_code
_entity_poly.pdbx_strand_id
1 'polypeptide(L)'
;VPSTSSSRFNVVKASSTRRMAFFSEYPRMDEPEPEVDPRRKNPDDQPPPAPVRMPVIDLGDGKQMDVVSRLLKDRILLLGQGVDDEVANVLVAQLLYLANEDPEKDITLYINSPGGSVSAGMAIYDTMQ
;
A
#
# COMPACT_ATOMS: atom_id res chain seq x y z
N VAL A 1 -23.77 33.40 -5.43
CA VAL A 1 -23.53 32.02 -5.89
C VAL A 1 -22.25 31.54 -5.24
N PRO A 2 -22.27 30.51 -4.38
CA PRO A 2 -21.03 30.06 -3.74
C PRO A 2 -20.24 29.21 -4.74
N SER A 3 -18.93 29.46 -4.81
CA SER A 3 -17.97 28.67 -5.56
C SER A 3 -17.70 27.36 -4.81
N THR A 4 -18.12 26.24 -5.40
CA THR A 4 -17.69 24.91 -4.98
C THR A 4 -16.23 24.71 -5.35
N SER A 5 -15.34 24.77 -4.35
CA SER A 5 -13.97 24.26 -4.45
C SER A 5 -14.06 22.74 -4.53
N SER A 6 -13.76 22.19 -5.70
CA SER A 6 -13.73 20.74 -5.95
C SER A 6 -12.31 20.27 -5.67
N SER A 7 -12.08 19.71 -4.49
CA SER A 7 -10.82 19.07 -4.12
C SER A 7 -10.65 17.83 -5.00
N ARG A 8 -9.54 17.73 -5.73
CA ARG A 8 -9.31 16.68 -6.73
C ARG A 8 -8.56 15.51 -6.09
N PHE A 9 -9.24 14.39 -5.91
CA PHE A 9 -8.62 13.14 -5.48
C PHE A 9 -8.02 12.38 -6.67
N ASN A 10 -6.70 12.17 -6.65
CA ASN A 10 -6.02 11.37 -7.66
C ASN A 10 -5.89 9.92 -7.17
N VAL A 11 -6.70 9.03 -7.74
CA VAL A 11 -6.63 7.58 -7.50
C VAL A 11 -5.68 6.96 -8.52
N VAL A 12 -4.52 6.51 -8.06
CA VAL A 12 -3.59 5.75 -8.89
C VAL A 12 -3.84 4.26 -8.65
N LYS A 13 -4.65 3.67 -9.54
CA LYS A 13 -4.92 2.23 -9.53
C LYS A 13 -3.79 1.52 -10.25
N ALA A 14 -3.01 0.73 -9.53
CA ALA A 14 -2.11 -0.22 -10.16
C ALA A 14 -2.94 -1.34 -10.79
N SER A 15 -3.34 -1.17 -12.05
CA SER A 15 -3.97 -2.26 -12.80
C SER A 15 -2.90 -3.32 -13.06
N SER A 16 -3.03 -4.48 -12.43
CA SER A 16 -2.31 -5.69 -12.80
C SER A 16 -2.87 -6.20 -14.13
N THR A 17 -2.62 -5.45 -15.21
CA THR A 17 -2.73 -6.01 -16.56
C THR A 17 -1.44 -6.77 -16.77
N ARG A 18 -1.48 -8.07 -16.45
CA ARG A 18 -0.41 -9.03 -16.70
C ARG A 18 -0.23 -9.15 -18.23
N ARG A 19 0.50 -8.20 -18.82
CA ARG A 19 1.04 -8.34 -20.17
C ARG A 19 2.11 -9.42 -20.06
N MET A 20 1.79 -10.59 -20.62
CA MET A 20 2.73 -11.67 -20.91
C MET A 20 3.80 -11.16 -21.87
N ALA A 21 4.79 -10.44 -21.36
CA ALA A 21 6.09 -10.33 -21.98
C ALA A 21 6.92 -11.49 -21.43
N PHE A 22 6.96 -12.59 -22.19
CA PHE A 22 7.94 -13.65 -22.02
C PHE A 22 9.33 -13.06 -22.34
N PHE A 23 9.91 -12.36 -21.37
CA PHE A 23 11.36 -12.19 -21.33
C PHE A 23 11.90 -13.51 -20.77
N SER A 24 12.53 -14.26 -21.66
CA SER A 24 13.27 -15.49 -21.35
C SER A 24 14.49 -15.13 -20.50
N GLU A 25 14.27 -14.82 -19.23
CA GLU A 25 15.30 -14.94 -18.22
C GLU A 25 15.19 -16.38 -17.72
N TYR A 26 15.81 -17.29 -18.48
CA TYR A 26 16.01 -18.65 -17.99
C TYR A 26 16.75 -18.52 -16.64
N PRO A 27 16.25 -19.15 -15.57
CA PRO A 27 16.98 -19.18 -14.31
C PRO A 27 18.39 -19.72 -14.61
N ARG A 28 19.43 -19.08 -14.07
CA ARG A 28 20.78 -19.62 -14.20
C ARG A 28 20.75 -21.06 -13.67
N MET A 29 21.00 -22.03 -14.53
CA MET A 29 20.94 -23.46 -14.18
C MET A 29 22.05 -23.90 -13.20
N ASP A 30 22.90 -22.98 -12.72
CA ASP A 30 23.99 -23.23 -11.77
C ASP A 30 23.65 -22.82 -10.32
N GLU A 31 22.45 -22.30 -10.06
CA GLU A 31 22.01 -22.16 -8.67
C GLU A 31 21.63 -23.55 -8.14
N PRO A 32 22.34 -24.09 -7.14
CA PRO A 32 21.97 -25.37 -6.56
C PRO A 32 20.52 -25.27 -6.09
N GLU A 33 19.69 -26.26 -6.44
CA GLU A 33 18.31 -26.29 -5.96
C GLU A 33 18.30 -26.11 -4.44
N PRO A 34 17.38 -25.30 -3.90
CA PRO A 34 17.34 -25.05 -2.48
C PRO A 34 17.18 -26.38 -1.74
N GLU A 35 18.15 -26.72 -0.90
CA GLU A 35 18.14 -27.92 -0.06
C GLU A 35 16.81 -27.98 0.71
N VAL A 36 16.02 -29.02 0.43
CA VAL A 36 14.72 -29.24 1.08
C VAL A 36 15.01 -29.67 2.52
N ASP A 37 14.76 -28.79 3.51
CA ASP A 37 14.98 -29.12 4.92
C ASP A 37 14.21 -30.42 5.25
N PRO A 38 14.90 -31.52 5.60
CA PRO A 38 14.27 -32.83 5.81
C PRO A 38 13.33 -32.87 7.02
N ARG A 39 13.28 -31.80 7.83
CA ARG A 39 12.31 -31.62 8.92
C ARG A 39 10.99 -31.01 8.45
N ARG A 40 10.88 -30.52 7.20
CA ARG A 40 9.62 -30.06 6.62
C ARG A 40 8.73 -31.25 6.29
N LYS A 41 7.49 -31.21 6.79
CA LYS A 41 6.51 -32.29 6.58
C LYS A 41 5.95 -32.31 5.15
N ASN A 42 5.82 -31.15 4.51
CA ASN A 42 5.58 -31.04 3.07
C ASN A 42 6.70 -30.22 2.41
N PRO A 43 7.25 -30.66 1.27
CA PRO A 43 8.24 -29.90 0.51
C PRO A 43 7.67 -28.57 -0.05
N ASP A 44 6.36 -28.49 -0.24
CA ASP A 44 5.65 -27.30 -0.74
C ASP A 44 5.30 -26.27 0.36
N ASP A 45 5.51 -26.60 1.64
CA ASP A 45 5.28 -25.65 2.73
C ASP A 45 6.37 -24.57 2.69
N GLN A 46 6.04 -23.45 2.05
CA GLN A 46 6.91 -22.28 2.01
C GLN A 46 6.99 -21.70 3.42
N PRO A 47 8.20 -21.43 3.95
CA PRO A 47 8.31 -20.74 5.23
C PRO A 47 7.55 -19.43 5.14
N PRO A 48 6.86 -19.00 6.22
CA PRO A 48 6.16 -17.73 6.22
C PRO A 48 7.14 -16.64 5.76
N PRO A 49 6.71 -15.73 4.87
CA PRO A 49 7.58 -14.67 4.40
C PRO A 49 8.11 -13.89 5.61
N ALA A 50 9.41 -13.60 5.60
CA ALA A 50 9.99 -12.75 6.64
C ALA A 50 9.24 -11.40 6.65
N PRO A 51 8.97 -10.82 7.83
CA PRO A 51 8.30 -9.54 7.91
C PRO A 51 9.14 -8.48 7.19
N VAL A 52 8.50 -7.74 6.27
CA VAL A 52 9.14 -6.64 5.57
C VAL A 52 9.47 -5.56 6.58
N ARG A 53 10.76 -5.24 6.73
CA ARG A 53 11.19 -4.10 7.54
C ARG A 53 11.08 -2.84 6.69
N MET A 54 10.27 -1.90 7.13
CA MET A 54 10.15 -0.62 6.44
C MET A 54 11.47 0.16 6.57
N PRO A 55 11.98 0.71 5.46
CA PRO A 55 13.14 1.58 5.51
C PRO A 55 12.84 2.83 6.35
N VAL A 56 13.85 3.29 7.07
CA VAL A 56 13.84 4.55 7.82
C VAL A 56 14.66 5.58 7.07
N ILE A 57 14.20 6.83 7.07
CA ILE A 57 14.90 7.98 6.53
C ILE A 57 15.45 8.82 7.68
N ASP A 58 16.63 9.40 7.48
CA ASP A 58 17.23 10.37 8.40
C ASP A 58 16.76 11.78 8.02
N LEU A 59 16.16 12.49 8.97
CA LEU A 59 15.65 13.85 8.79
C LEU A 59 16.67 14.92 9.23
N GLY A 60 17.83 14.50 9.75
CA GLY A 60 18.76 15.39 10.45
C GLY A 60 18.40 15.55 11.93
N ASP A 61 19.33 16.11 12.70
CA ASP A 61 19.19 16.36 14.15
C ASP A 61 18.88 15.11 14.99
N GLY A 62 19.30 13.93 14.51
CA GLY A 62 19.06 12.65 15.17
C GLY A 62 17.63 12.13 15.07
N LYS A 63 16.78 12.74 14.23
CA LYS A 63 15.40 12.30 14.00
C LYS A 63 15.34 11.33 12.84
N GLN A 64 14.82 10.13 13.10
CA GLN A 64 14.52 9.14 12.08
C GLN A 64 13.01 8.95 11.96
N MET A 65 12.54 8.74 10.74
CA MET A 65 11.13 8.51 10.43
C MET A 65 11.03 7.36 9.44
N ASP A 66 10.01 6.53 9.54
CA ASP A 66 9.74 5.52 8.52
C ASP A 66 9.25 6.17 7.21
N VAL A 67 9.44 5.48 6.09
CA VAL A 67 9.03 6.00 4.78
C VAL A 67 7.51 6.21 4.68
N VAL A 68 6.66 5.43 5.35
CA VAL A 68 5.20 5.61 5.28
C VAL A 68 4.79 6.92 5.94
N SER A 69 5.36 7.23 7.10
CA SER A 69 5.17 8.50 7.78
C SER A 69 5.66 9.68 6.95
N ARG A 70 6.74 9.51 6.16
CA ARG A 70 7.18 10.54 5.19
C ARG A 70 6.13 10.76 4.10
N LEU A 71 5.64 9.68 3.50
CA LEU A 71 4.66 9.72 2.43
C LEU A 71 3.34 10.35 2.90
N LEU A 72 2.90 10.05 4.13
CA LEU A 72 1.71 10.68 4.72
C LEU A 72 1.85 12.20 4.79
N LYS A 73 3.02 12.73 5.20
CA LYS A 73 3.31 14.18 5.19
C LYS A 73 3.30 14.78 3.78
N ASP A 74 3.69 14.00 2.79
CA ASP A 74 3.61 14.37 1.38
C ASP A 74 2.22 14.06 0.78
N ARG A 75 1.21 13.77 1.63
CA ARG A 75 -0.20 13.50 1.30
C ARG A 75 -0.40 12.26 0.41
N ILE A 76 0.44 11.26 0.61
CA ILE A 76 0.41 9.98 -0.09
C ILE A 76 0.00 8.87 0.89
N LEU A 77 -1.15 8.26 0.63
CA LEU A 77 -1.71 7.14 1.40
C LEU A 77 -1.52 5.82 0.65
N LEU A 78 -1.31 4.73 1.39
CA LEU A 78 -1.09 3.39 0.85
C LEU A 78 -2.13 2.41 1.39
N LEU A 79 -2.85 1.75 0.50
CA LEU A 79 -3.72 0.60 0.80
C LEU A 79 -3.12 -0.66 0.19
N GLY A 80 -2.32 -1.38 0.98
CA GLY A 80 -1.55 -2.56 0.52
C GLY A 80 -2.08 -3.92 0.99
N GLN A 81 -3.21 -3.94 1.70
CA GLN A 81 -3.76 -5.13 2.35
C GLN A 81 -5.26 -5.28 2.09
N GLY A 82 -5.86 -6.37 2.59
CA GLY A 82 -7.30 -6.56 2.53
C GLY A 82 -8.06 -5.41 3.17
N VAL A 83 -9.25 -5.11 2.66
CA VAL A 83 -10.11 -4.05 3.20
C VAL A 83 -11.08 -4.65 4.20
N ASP A 84 -10.88 -4.38 5.47
CA ASP A 84 -11.82 -4.66 6.55
C ASP A 84 -12.14 -3.35 7.30
N ASP A 85 -12.98 -3.45 8.33
CA ASP A 85 -13.45 -2.28 9.07
C ASP A 85 -12.29 -1.57 9.80
N GLU A 86 -11.27 -2.30 10.28
CA GLU A 86 -10.11 -1.69 10.94
C GLU A 86 -9.26 -0.89 9.95
N VAL A 87 -8.93 -1.49 8.81
CA VAL A 87 -8.16 -0.84 7.74
C VAL A 87 -8.92 0.37 7.19
N ALA A 88 -10.24 0.24 6.99
CA ALA A 88 -11.06 1.36 6.54
C ALA A 88 -11.11 2.51 7.55
N ASN A 89 -11.29 2.23 8.84
CA ASN A 89 -11.29 3.26 9.88
C ASN A 89 -9.97 4.04 9.92
N VAL A 90 -8.83 3.35 9.78
CA VAL A 90 -7.52 4.00 9.73
C VAL A 90 -7.39 4.90 8.49
N LEU A 91 -7.77 4.41 7.32
CA LEU A 91 -7.71 5.20 6.07
C LEU A 91 -8.63 6.41 6.10
N VAL A 92 -9.87 6.25 6.58
CA VAL A 92 -10.83 7.35 6.76
C VAL A 92 -10.27 8.42 7.69
N ALA A 93 -9.69 8.02 8.83
CA ALA A 93 -9.05 8.98 9.75
C ALA A 93 -7.89 9.74 9.09
N GLN A 94 -7.04 9.07 8.30
CA GLN A 94 -5.94 9.70 7.57
C GLN A 94 -6.45 10.67 6.49
N LEU A 95 -7.49 10.30 5.74
CA LEU A 95 -8.12 11.16 4.74
C LEU A 95 -8.66 12.45 5.37
N LEU A 96 -9.42 12.32 6.47
CA LEU A 96 -9.98 13.46 7.19
C LEU A 96 -8.89 14.36 7.79
N TYR A 97 -7.82 13.76 8.32
CA TYR A 97 -6.66 14.51 8.82
C TYR A 97 -6.02 15.38 7.73
N LEU A 98 -5.72 14.79 6.57
CA LEU A 98 -5.10 15.52 5.45
C LEU A 98 -6.03 16.58 4.86
N ALA A 99 -7.33 16.27 4.75
CA ALA A 99 -8.34 17.21 4.27
C ALA A 99 -8.47 18.44 5.18
N ASN A 100 -8.34 18.27 6.50
CA ASN A 100 -8.39 19.36 7.46
C ASN A 100 -7.06 20.15 7.55
N GLU A 101 -5.92 19.50 7.31
CA GLU A 101 -4.61 20.17 7.31
C GLU A 101 -4.48 21.19 6.17
N ASP A 102 -4.93 20.83 4.97
CA ASP A 102 -4.93 21.71 3.79
C ASP A 102 -6.01 21.23 2.80
N PRO A 103 -7.20 21.85 2.76
CA PRO A 103 -8.33 21.37 1.96
C PRO A 103 -8.15 21.57 0.45
N GLU A 104 -7.25 22.46 0.04
CA GLU A 104 -7.02 22.83 -1.37
C GLU A 104 -5.96 21.93 -2.03
N LYS A 105 -5.20 21.16 -1.25
CA LYS A 105 -4.20 20.24 -1.77
C LYS A 105 -4.78 18.85 -2.03
N ASP A 106 -4.43 18.30 -3.18
CA ASP A 106 -4.77 16.93 -3.54
C ASP A 106 -4.18 15.91 -2.55
N ILE A 107 -4.87 14.77 -2.41
CA ILE A 107 -4.41 13.59 -1.68
C ILE A 107 -4.26 12.46 -2.70
N THR A 108 -3.13 11.76 -2.65
CA THR A 108 -2.86 10.61 -3.53
C THR A 108 -3.06 9.31 -2.75
N LEU A 109 -3.96 8.45 -3.23
CA LEU A 109 -4.17 7.13 -2.65
C LEU A 109 -3.69 6.05 -3.62
N TYR A 110 -2.67 5.29 -3.23
CA TYR A 110 -2.21 4.11 -3.96
C TYR A 110 -2.91 2.86 -3.44
N ILE A 111 -3.50 2.10 -4.35
CA ILE A 111 -4.29 0.91 -4.01
C ILE A 111 -3.63 -0.32 -4.62
N ASN A 112 -3.19 -1.22 -3.75
CA ASN A 112 -2.76 -2.57 -4.03
C ASN A 112 -3.41 -3.52 -3.01
N SER A 113 -4.71 -3.73 -3.18
CA SER A 113 -5.51 -4.56 -2.28
C SER A 113 -6.15 -5.71 -3.03
N PRO A 114 -6.25 -6.91 -2.42
CA PRO A 114 -7.08 -8.00 -2.95
C PRO A 114 -8.59 -7.71 -2.85
N GLY A 115 -8.99 -6.58 -2.26
CA GLY A 115 -10.38 -6.25 -1.93
C GLY A 115 -10.73 -6.66 -0.51
N GLY A 116 -12.02 -6.83 -0.22
CA GLY A 116 -12.51 -7.23 1.10
C GLY A 116 -13.97 -6.85 1.32
N SER A 117 -14.26 -6.33 2.50
CA SER A 117 -15.59 -5.89 2.91
C SER A 117 -16.09 -4.74 2.02
N VAL A 118 -17.28 -4.91 1.44
CA VAL A 118 -17.93 -3.90 0.60
C VAL A 118 -18.32 -2.69 1.45
N SER A 119 -18.83 -2.89 2.67
CA SER A 119 -19.21 -1.79 3.55
C SER A 119 -18.00 -0.95 3.98
N ALA A 120 -16.89 -1.61 4.30
CA ALA A 120 -15.62 -0.95 4.61
C ALA A 120 -15.10 -0.15 3.41
N GLY A 121 -15.17 -0.73 2.21
CA GLY A 121 -14.83 -0.04 0.97
C GLY A 121 -15.71 1.17 0.68
N MET A 122 -17.02 1.08 0.96
CA MET A 122 -17.96 2.20 0.82
C MET A 122 -17.66 3.33 1.80
N ALA A 123 -17.29 3.02 3.05
CA ALA A 123 -16.89 4.05 4.01
C ALA A 123 -15.67 4.87 3.53
N ILE A 124 -14.68 4.21 2.94
CA ILE A 124 -13.52 4.88 2.32
C ILE A 124 -13.99 5.73 1.14
N TYR A 125 -14.83 5.16 0.26
CA TYR A 125 -15.32 5.85 -0.93
C TYR A 125 -16.12 7.11 -0.59
N ASP A 126 -17.04 7.03 0.37
CA ASP A 126 -17.88 8.15 0.81
C ASP A 126 -17.05 9.26 1.47
N THR A 127 -15.94 8.91 2.13
CA THR A 127 -15.01 9.91 2.71
C THR A 127 -14.21 10.66 1.65
N MET A 128 -14.04 10.08 0.45
CA MET A 128 -13.32 10.71 -0.66
C MET A 128 -14.21 11.67 -1.48
N GLN A 129 -15.53 11.65 -1.28
CA GLN A 129 -16.49 12.52 -1.95
C GLN A 129 -16.67 13.84 -1.19
#